data_AF-A0AAN6P4T9-F1
#
_entry.id   AF-A0AAN6P4T9-F1
#
_cell.length_a   1.000
_cell.length_b   1.000
_cell.length_c   1.000
_cell.angle_alpha   90.00
_cell.angle_beta   90.00
_cell.angle_gamma   90.00
#
_symmetry.space_group_name_H-M   'P 1'
#
loop_
_entity.id
_entity.type
_entity.pdbx_description
1 polymer ?
#
loop_
_entity_poly.entity_id
_entity_poly.type
_entity_poly.pdbx_seq_one_letter_code
_entity_poly.pdbx_strand_id
1 'polypeptide(L)'
;MAQNSAPRTNTFRFLSVDKLFDEWPLYYRIMVNDTAGTVKYLRLDPQYGPPADSAERPTAFFSYRMAFDTVPEGTWYLGHLLPSATSDKELVLTSTDATVLPGIDPSSFFHPCRVNLEDLLQGNPVGERWSHPQCTYKKQAEVLEGPHIERLTGHKAICAAWDWNPNEVLVGPGQDTYIYSLIDGHDIAPRFVGHITENKDTDGARAFGFMVEYMPDCRVAEAQDLEECKAVLRRLHQLGIVLGFLEPACFLVVDKTDGQKKVFLHGFGSASATEDQEEMDDEMRKLEAMFAKDVLEKEEHETSVGI
;
A
#
# COMPACT_ATOMS: atom_id res chain seq x y z
N MET A 1 30.74 25.30 -32.37
CA MET A 1 29.27 25.44 -32.26
C MET A 1 28.75 24.15 -31.66
N ALA A 2 28.47 24.15 -30.35
CA ALA A 2 27.80 23.03 -29.71
C ALA A 2 26.32 23.11 -30.09
N GLN A 3 25.82 22.09 -30.79
CA GLN A 3 24.38 21.93 -30.99
C GLN A 3 23.77 21.62 -29.62
N ASN A 4 23.11 22.62 -29.03
CA ASN A 4 22.17 22.39 -27.95
C ASN A 4 21.01 21.59 -28.55
N SER A 5 21.09 20.26 -28.50
CA SER A 5 19.94 19.40 -28.75
C SER A 5 18.91 19.72 -27.68
N ALA A 6 17.73 20.19 -28.10
CA ALA A 6 16.57 20.30 -27.22
C ALA A 6 16.39 18.97 -26.44
N PRO A 7 16.01 19.00 -25.15
CA PRO A 7 15.78 17.78 -24.40
C PRO A 7 14.81 16.90 -25.18
N ARG A 8 15.19 15.62 -25.39
CA ARG A 8 14.34 14.65 -26.07
C ARG A 8 13.08 14.47 -25.21
N THR A 9 11.99 15.12 -25.64
CA THR A 9 10.66 14.85 -25.11
C THR A 9 10.39 13.36 -25.32
N ASN A 10 9.83 12.69 -24.30
CA ASN A 10 9.46 11.27 -24.27
C ASN A 10 10.56 10.25 -23.92
N THR A 11 11.72 10.68 -23.46
CA THR A 11 12.58 9.79 -22.64
C THR A 11 11.90 9.49 -21.31
N PHE A 12 12.31 8.43 -20.61
CA PHE A 12 11.70 8.05 -19.34
C PHE A 12 12.74 7.57 -18.32
N ARG A 13 12.34 7.55 -17.05
CA ARG A 13 13.07 6.89 -15.96
C ARG A 13 12.20 5.82 -15.32
N PHE A 14 12.82 4.75 -14.85
CA PHE A 14 12.13 3.75 -14.04
C PHE A 14 11.83 4.29 -12.66
N LEU A 15 10.63 4.02 -12.19
CA LEU A 15 10.24 4.25 -10.80
C LEU A 15 10.29 2.93 -10.03
N SER A 16 9.73 1.86 -10.59
CA SER A 16 9.63 0.57 -9.91
C SER A 16 9.33 -0.59 -10.87
N VAL A 17 9.53 -1.82 -10.39
CA VAL A 17 9.19 -3.08 -11.06
C VAL A 17 8.67 -4.09 -10.03
N ASP A 18 7.65 -4.87 -10.37
CA ASP A 18 6.95 -5.76 -9.43
C ASP A 18 6.17 -6.84 -10.20
N LYS A 19 6.33 -8.07 -9.72
CA LYS A 19 5.55 -9.25 -10.09
C LYS A 19 5.41 -10.06 -8.80
N LEU A 20 4.17 -10.32 -8.42
CA LEU A 20 3.88 -10.97 -7.14
C LEU A 20 3.65 -12.48 -7.31
N PHE A 21 2.78 -12.84 -8.25
CA PHE A 21 2.41 -14.22 -8.54
C PHE A 21 2.84 -14.62 -9.95
N ASP A 22 3.00 -15.92 -10.16
CA ASP A 22 3.51 -16.48 -11.41
C ASP A 22 2.59 -16.23 -12.59
N GLU A 23 1.30 -16.32 -12.32
CA GLU A 23 0.19 -16.12 -13.22
C GLU A 23 -0.15 -14.64 -13.44
N TRP A 24 0.49 -13.73 -12.72
CA TRP A 24 0.26 -12.29 -12.86
C TRP A 24 1.28 -11.63 -13.80
N PRO A 25 0.86 -10.60 -14.55
CA PRO A 25 1.78 -9.82 -15.36
C PRO A 25 2.82 -9.12 -14.50
N LEU A 26 4.02 -8.98 -15.07
CA LEU A 26 5.07 -8.11 -14.53
C LEU A 26 4.79 -6.68 -14.99
N TYR A 27 4.78 -5.72 -14.06
CA TYR A 27 4.61 -4.31 -14.38
C TYR A 27 5.88 -3.53 -14.08
N TYR A 28 6.30 -2.71 -15.04
CA TYR A 28 7.24 -1.63 -14.83
C TYR A 28 6.46 -0.33 -14.74
N ARG A 29 6.79 0.48 -13.74
CA ARG A 29 6.28 1.85 -13.60
C ARG A 29 7.37 2.81 -14.07
N ILE A 30 7.03 3.67 -15.03
CA ILE A 30 7.95 4.64 -15.60
C ILE A 30 7.41 6.05 -15.42
N MET A 31 8.30 7.02 -15.28
CA MET A 31 7.98 8.43 -15.40
C MET A 31 8.56 8.96 -16.70
N VAL A 32 7.69 9.50 -17.54
CA VAL A 32 8.08 10.17 -18.77
C VAL A 32 8.65 11.54 -18.41
N ASN A 33 9.79 11.88 -19.01
CA ASN A 33 10.44 13.19 -18.87
C ASN A 33 9.72 14.23 -19.75
N ASP A 34 8.40 14.33 -19.61
CA ASP A 34 7.59 15.40 -20.16
C ASP A 34 7.43 16.51 -19.11
N THR A 35 6.78 17.62 -19.48
CA THR A 35 6.57 18.74 -18.56
C THR A 35 5.60 18.42 -17.41
N ALA A 36 4.79 17.36 -17.54
CA ALA A 36 3.82 16.95 -16.53
C ALA A 36 4.36 15.90 -15.55
N GLY A 37 5.47 15.23 -15.88
CA GLY A 37 5.96 14.08 -15.12
C GLY A 37 5.02 12.90 -15.21
N THR A 38 4.48 12.60 -16.40
CA THR A 38 3.44 11.57 -16.56
C THR A 38 3.95 10.18 -16.20
N VAL A 39 3.25 9.51 -15.29
CA VAL A 39 3.45 8.11 -14.94
C VAL A 39 2.72 7.22 -15.95
N LYS A 40 3.45 6.23 -16.47
CA LYS A 40 2.94 5.20 -17.37
C LYS A 40 3.39 3.83 -16.92
N TYR A 41 2.72 2.80 -17.42
CA TYR A 41 2.98 1.41 -17.07
C TYR A 41 3.39 0.62 -18.30
N LEU A 42 4.35 -0.28 -18.12
CA LEU A 42 4.74 -1.26 -19.12
C LEU A 42 4.46 -2.66 -18.57
N ARG A 43 3.71 -3.46 -19.31
CA ARG A 43 3.29 -4.80 -18.92
C ARG A 43 4.03 -5.85 -19.72
N LEU A 44 4.57 -6.84 -19.03
CA LEU A 44 5.06 -8.08 -19.61
C LEU A 44 4.16 -9.23 -19.15
N ASP A 45 3.59 -9.97 -20.10
CA ASP A 45 2.68 -11.06 -19.78
C ASP A 45 3.38 -12.22 -19.04
N PRO A 46 2.64 -12.94 -18.19
CA PRO A 46 3.23 -13.93 -17.28
C PRO A 46 4.07 -15.00 -17.99
N GLN A 47 3.63 -15.42 -19.19
CA GLN A 47 4.32 -16.44 -20.01
C GLN A 47 5.73 -16.05 -20.48
N TYR A 48 6.06 -14.75 -20.42
CA TYR A 48 7.38 -14.23 -20.79
C TYR A 48 8.20 -13.76 -19.59
N GLY A 49 7.56 -13.64 -18.43
CA GLY A 49 8.22 -13.24 -17.19
C GLY A 49 8.96 -14.40 -16.53
N PRO A 50 9.90 -14.11 -15.63
CA PRO A 50 10.59 -15.14 -14.86
C PRO A 50 9.64 -15.74 -13.82
N PRO A 51 9.87 -16.98 -13.36
CA PRO A 51 9.09 -17.58 -12.28
C PRO A 51 9.13 -16.73 -11.00
N ALA A 52 8.00 -16.66 -10.28
CA ALA A 52 7.79 -15.89 -9.06
C ALA A 52 8.55 -16.49 -7.86
N ASP A 53 8.95 -17.76 -7.93
CA ASP A 53 9.71 -18.48 -6.92
C ASP A 53 11.24 -18.42 -7.11
N SER A 54 11.73 -17.73 -8.15
CA SER A 54 13.17 -17.60 -8.36
C SER A 54 13.83 -16.91 -7.15
N ALA A 55 14.76 -17.60 -6.47
CA ALA A 55 15.52 -17.09 -5.33
C ALA A 55 16.33 -15.81 -5.62
N GLU A 56 16.34 -15.37 -6.88
CA GLU A 56 16.95 -14.16 -7.42
C GLU A 56 15.93 -13.01 -7.62
N ARG A 57 14.81 -12.99 -6.86
CA ARG A 57 13.68 -12.04 -7.05
C ARG A 57 14.06 -10.60 -7.38
N PRO A 58 14.98 -9.91 -6.65
CA PRO A 58 15.30 -8.53 -7.01
C PRO A 58 16.05 -8.47 -8.34
N THR A 59 17.03 -9.35 -8.55
CA THR A 59 17.95 -9.30 -9.70
C THR A 59 17.34 -9.81 -10.99
N ALA A 60 16.41 -10.77 -10.94
CA ALA A 60 15.80 -11.37 -12.13
C ALA A 60 14.88 -10.38 -12.88
N PHE A 61 14.14 -9.52 -12.18
CA PHE A 61 13.31 -8.48 -12.83
C PHE A 61 14.14 -7.34 -13.41
N PHE A 62 15.24 -6.96 -12.74
CA PHE A 62 16.23 -6.02 -13.28
C PHE A 62 17.15 -6.63 -14.35
N SER A 63 17.02 -7.94 -14.65
CA SER A 63 17.83 -8.59 -15.68
C SER A 63 17.35 -8.30 -17.10
N TYR A 64 16.10 -7.87 -17.27
CA TYR A 64 15.61 -7.40 -18.56
C TYR A 64 16.07 -5.96 -18.82
N ARG A 65 16.66 -5.76 -20.00
CA ARG A 65 16.98 -4.44 -20.52
C ARG A 65 15.90 -3.98 -21.49
N MET A 66 15.45 -2.74 -21.40
CA MET A 66 14.63 -2.16 -22.46
C MET A 66 15.50 -1.88 -23.68
N ALA A 67 15.10 -2.40 -24.84
CA ALA A 67 15.74 -2.13 -26.12
C ALA A 67 15.35 -0.74 -26.69
N PHE A 68 14.74 0.12 -25.86
CA PHE A 68 14.26 1.45 -26.21
C PHE A 68 14.51 2.42 -25.04
N ASP A 69 14.78 3.69 -25.36
CA ASP A 69 15.02 4.78 -24.39
C ASP A 69 13.97 5.90 -24.48
N THR A 70 13.02 5.77 -25.41
CA THR A 70 11.89 6.66 -25.60
C THR A 70 10.59 5.89 -25.74
N VAL A 71 9.48 6.49 -25.32
CA VAL A 71 8.14 5.95 -25.50
C VAL A 71 7.29 6.84 -26.44
N PRO A 72 6.22 6.32 -27.06
CA PRO A 72 5.35 7.13 -27.91
C PRO A 72 4.69 8.29 -27.15
N GLU A 73 4.46 9.41 -27.82
CA GLU A 73 3.62 10.50 -27.30
C GLU A 73 2.16 10.05 -27.18
N GLY A 74 1.41 10.73 -26.31
CA GLY A 74 -0.05 10.63 -26.25
C GLY A 74 -0.60 10.15 -24.92
N THR A 75 -1.92 9.92 -24.92
CA THR A 75 -2.77 9.70 -23.74
C THR A 75 -2.89 8.23 -23.31
N TRP A 76 -1.93 7.39 -23.71
CA TRP A 76 -1.90 5.99 -23.31
C TRP A 76 -1.38 5.83 -21.88
N TYR A 77 -1.83 4.79 -21.19
CA TYR A 77 -1.42 4.47 -19.81
C TYR A 77 -0.64 3.16 -19.73
N LEU A 78 -0.92 2.23 -20.66
CA LEU A 78 -0.35 0.90 -20.68
C LEU A 78 0.42 0.66 -21.99
N GLY A 79 1.68 0.27 -21.87
CA GLY A 79 2.49 -0.27 -22.95
C GLY A 79 2.68 -1.77 -22.80
N HIS A 80 2.63 -2.52 -23.89
CA HIS A 80 2.85 -3.97 -23.89
C HIS A 80 4.27 -4.30 -24.31
N LEU A 81 4.90 -5.17 -23.54
CA LEU A 81 6.27 -5.62 -23.74
C LEU A 81 6.27 -7.06 -24.24
N LEU A 82 7.20 -7.35 -25.15
CA LEU A 82 7.57 -8.71 -25.53
C LEU A 82 9.10 -8.87 -25.47
N PRO A 83 9.61 -10.10 -25.28
CA PRO A 83 11.01 -10.39 -25.53
C PRO A 83 11.42 -9.99 -26.95
N SER A 84 12.62 -9.45 -27.09
CA SER A 84 13.20 -9.15 -28.38
C SER A 84 13.42 -10.44 -29.17
N ALA A 85 13.25 -10.37 -30.50
CA ALA A 85 13.59 -11.48 -31.38
C ALA A 85 15.09 -11.82 -31.34
N THR A 86 15.94 -10.88 -30.88
CA THR A 86 17.41 -11.03 -30.85
C THR A 86 17.97 -11.40 -29.49
N SER A 87 17.20 -11.25 -28.41
CA SER A 87 17.62 -11.58 -27.05
C SER A 87 16.41 -11.79 -26.14
N ASP A 88 16.47 -12.87 -25.36
CA ASP A 88 15.53 -13.19 -24.28
C ASP A 88 15.68 -12.27 -23.06
N LYS A 89 16.76 -11.47 -22.99
CA LYS A 89 17.03 -10.49 -21.93
C LYS A 89 16.74 -9.05 -22.34
N GLU A 90 16.25 -8.83 -23.56
CA GLU A 90 15.84 -7.51 -24.02
C GLU A 90 14.32 -7.48 -24.23
N LEU A 91 13.69 -6.40 -23.79
CA LEU A 91 12.25 -6.18 -24.00
C LEU A 91 12.04 -5.05 -25.00
N VAL A 92 11.08 -5.26 -25.90
CA VAL A 92 10.63 -4.26 -26.87
C VAL A 92 9.20 -3.83 -26.55
N LEU A 93 8.92 -2.54 -26.70
CA LEU A 93 7.57 -2.01 -26.65
C LEU A 93 6.87 -2.28 -27.99
N THR A 94 5.79 -3.06 -27.96
CA THR A 94 5.11 -3.53 -29.18
C THR A 94 3.84 -2.77 -29.48
N SER A 95 3.11 -2.36 -28.45
CA SER A 95 1.88 -1.58 -28.57
C SER A 95 1.63 -0.75 -27.31
N THR A 96 0.78 0.26 -27.43
CA THR A 96 0.31 1.08 -26.31
C THR A 96 -1.19 1.28 -26.42
N ASP A 97 -1.87 1.38 -25.28
CA ASP A 97 -3.30 1.68 -25.25
C ASP A 97 -3.70 2.52 -24.02
N ALA A 98 -4.94 3.02 -24.07
CA ALA A 98 -5.53 3.87 -23.05
C ALA A 98 -6.30 3.05 -21.99
N THR A 99 -5.98 1.77 -21.80
CA THR A 99 -6.60 0.96 -20.74
C THR A 99 -6.36 1.63 -19.39
N VAL A 100 -7.46 1.98 -18.73
CA VAL A 100 -7.40 2.52 -17.37
C VAL A 100 -7.07 1.38 -16.44
N LEU A 101 -5.94 1.48 -15.75
CA LEU A 101 -5.52 0.49 -14.78
C LEU A 101 -6.41 0.55 -13.54
N PRO A 102 -6.72 -0.61 -12.91
CA PRO A 102 -7.52 -0.63 -11.70
C PRO A 102 -6.95 0.28 -10.61
N GLY A 103 -7.79 1.21 -10.14
CA GLY A 103 -7.53 2.06 -8.99
C GLY A 103 -8.50 1.75 -7.86
N ILE A 104 -8.34 2.42 -6.73
CA ILE A 104 -9.37 2.46 -5.69
C ILE A 104 -10.66 2.99 -6.33
N ASP A 105 -11.77 2.29 -6.10
CA ASP A 105 -13.07 2.62 -6.67
C ASP A 105 -13.45 4.07 -6.32
N PRO A 106 -13.75 4.92 -7.32
CA PRO A 106 -14.20 6.27 -7.05
C PRO A 106 -15.45 6.40 -6.19
N SER A 107 -16.31 5.38 -6.15
CA SER A 107 -17.46 5.33 -5.25
C SER A 107 -17.04 5.25 -3.77
N SER A 108 -15.86 4.69 -3.49
CA SER A 108 -15.24 4.65 -2.16
C SER A 108 -14.50 5.93 -1.79
N PHE A 109 -14.53 6.97 -2.64
CA PHE A 109 -13.95 8.27 -2.30
C PHE A 109 -14.90 9.08 -1.41
N PHE A 110 -14.88 8.77 -0.12
CA PHE A 110 -15.64 9.50 0.88
C PHE A 110 -14.90 10.75 1.40
N HIS A 111 -13.57 10.85 1.19
CA HIS A 111 -12.77 11.98 1.65
C HIS A 111 -12.34 12.92 0.50
N PRO A 112 -12.46 14.25 0.66
CA PRO A 112 -12.18 15.20 -0.42
C PRO A 112 -10.68 15.40 -0.70
N CYS A 113 -9.81 15.18 0.29
CA CYS A 113 -8.37 15.36 0.13
C CYS A 113 -7.77 14.28 -0.77
N ARG A 114 -7.04 14.73 -1.81
CA ARG A 114 -6.30 13.89 -2.76
C ARG A 114 -4.94 14.52 -3.01
N VAL A 115 -3.89 13.73 -2.84
CA VAL A 115 -2.52 14.22 -2.99
C VAL A 115 -1.74 13.29 -3.90
N ASN A 116 -1.00 13.88 -4.84
CA ASN A 116 -0.13 13.13 -5.73
C ASN A 116 1.06 12.54 -4.95
N LEU A 117 1.40 11.26 -5.18
CA LEU A 117 2.51 10.60 -4.47
C LEU A 117 3.84 11.33 -4.63
N GLU A 118 4.16 11.87 -5.80
CA GLU A 118 5.43 12.58 -6.01
C GLU A 118 5.51 13.88 -5.19
N ASP A 119 4.37 14.52 -4.93
CA ASP A 119 4.30 15.70 -4.06
C ASP A 119 4.47 15.34 -2.58
N LEU A 120 4.00 14.14 -2.18
CA LEU A 120 4.22 13.59 -0.85
C LEU A 120 5.70 13.23 -0.64
N LEU A 121 6.33 12.58 -1.61
CA LEU A 121 7.71 12.11 -1.48
C LEU A 121 8.75 13.22 -1.76
N GLN A 122 8.38 14.28 -2.48
CA GLN A 122 9.30 15.32 -2.98
C GLN A 122 10.52 14.77 -3.73
N GLY A 123 10.36 13.61 -4.39
CA GLY A 123 11.46 12.91 -5.06
C GLY A 123 12.44 12.20 -4.12
N ASN A 124 12.17 12.12 -2.81
CA ASN A 124 12.91 11.26 -1.90
C ASN A 124 12.46 9.80 -2.10
N PRO A 125 13.40 8.86 -2.25
CA PRO A 125 13.04 7.45 -2.26
C PRO A 125 12.42 7.06 -0.91
N VAL A 126 11.47 6.13 -0.94
CA VAL A 126 10.86 5.52 0.26
C VAL A 126 11.98 5.03 1.18
N GLY A 127 12.05 5.57 2.39
CA GLY A 127 13.10 5.21 3.34
C GLY A 127 12.86 3.85 4.00
N GLU A 128 13.85 3.32 4.72
CA GLU A 128 13.74 2.12 5.58
C GLU A 128 12.87 2.36 6.84
N ARG A 129 11.85 3.23 6.78
CA ARG A 129 10.99 3.59 7.93
C ARG A 129 9.80 2.63 8.10
N TRP A 130 10.02 1.34 7.82
CA TRP A 130 9.05 0.26 8.04
C TRP A 130 8.80 -0.05 9.53
N SER A 131 9.51 0.60 10.45
CA SER A 131 9.52 0.24 11.86
C SER A 131 8.33 0.78 12.66
N HIS A 132 7.48 1.64 12.10
CA HIS A 132 6.32 2.15 12.84
C HIS A 132 5.16 1.15 12.83
N PRO A 133 4.48 0.90 13.96
CA PRO A 133 3.38 -0.08 14.03
C PRO A 133 2.26 0.13 12.99
N GLN A 134 1.95 1.38 12.64
CA GLN A 134 0.96 1.73 11.61
C GLN A 134 1.37 1.34 10.17
N CYS A 135 2.66 1.09 9.92
CA CYS A 135 3.17 0.70 8.61
C CYS A 135 3.29 -0.83 8.46
N THR A 136 3.11 -1.58 9.55
CA THR A 136 3.17 -3.05 9.54
C THR A 136 2.11 -3.62 8.60
N TYR A 137 2.46 -4.69 7.88
CA TYR A 137 1.61 -5.41 6.90
C TYR A 137 1.20 -4.62 5.65
N LYS A 138 1.72 -3.40 5.46
CA LYS A 138 1.57 -2.67 4.21
C LYS A 138 2.78 -2.91 3.33
N LYS A 139 2.55 -3.32 2.08
CA LYS A 139 3.63 -3.56 1.12
C LYS A 139 4.41 -2.29 0.82
N GLN A 140 3.73 -1.13 0.80
CA GLN A 140 4.37 0.19 0.75
C GLN A 140 3.66 1.13 1.71
N ALA A 141 4.34 1.51 2.77
CA ALA A 141 3.86 2.51 3.70
C ALA A 141 5.01 3.26 4.36
N GLU A 142 4.74 4.52 4.73
CA GLU A 142 5.73 5.38 5.36
C GLU A 142 5.05 6.43 6.25
N VAL A 143 5.71 6.77 7.35
CA VAL A 143 5.40 7.97 8.13
C VAL A 143 6.05 9.16 7.47
N LEU A 144 5.22 10.08 6.96
CA LEU A 144 5.65 11.29 6.30
C LEU A 144 5.37 12.50 7.20
N GLU A 145 6.36 13.39 7.31
CA GLU A 145 6.31 14.55 8.21
C GLU A 145 6.95 15.80 7.60
N GLY A 146 6.58 16.96 8.14
CA GLY A 146 7.23 18.24 7.85
C GLY A 146 6.32 19.27 7.18
N PRO A 147 6.82 20.49 6.94
CA PRO A 147 5.99 21.62 6.50
C PRO A 147 5.26 21.40 5.17
N HIS A 148 5.82 20.56 4.29
CA HIS A 148 5.18 20.24 3.01
C HIS A 148 3.99 19.29 3.19
N ILE A 149 4.08 18.31 4.11
CA ILE A 149 2.96 17.44 4.47
C ILE A 149 1.84 18.25 5.09
N GLU A 150 2.16 19.16 6.03
CA GLU A 150 1.17 20.04 6.65
C GLU A 150 0.46 20.93 5.63
N ARG A 151 1.19 21.47 4.65
CA ARG A 151 0.59 22.25 3.57
C ARG A 151 -0.34 21.42 2.68
N LEU A 152 0.03 20.16 2.37
CA LEU A 152 -0.73 19.30 1.46
C LEU A 152 -1.95 18.66 2.12
N THR A 153 -1.85 18.33 3.41
CA THR A 153 -2.83 17.49 4.10
C THR A 153 -3.53 18.20 5.26
N GLY A 154 -2.97 19.31 5.77
CA GLY A 154 -3.40 19.95 7.01
C GLY A 154 -2.86 19.25 8.27
N HIS A 155 -1.99 18.26 8.13
CA HIS A 155 -1.45 17.45 9.23
C HIS A 155 0.08 17.56 9.31
N LYS A 156 0.62 17.66 10.53
CA LYS A 156 2.08 17.73 10.75
C LYS A 156 2.82 16.47 10.31
N ALA A 157 2.15 15.32 10.48
CA ALA A 157 2.61 14.02 10.06
C ALA A 157 1.41 13.12 9.72
N ILE A 158 1.63 12.19 8.80
CA ILE A 158 0.65 11.21 8.33
C ILE A 158 1.31 9.85 8.15
N CYS A 159 0.53 8.78 8.25
CA CYS A 159 0.94 7.46 7.78
C CYS A 159 0.32 7.27 6.39
N ALA A 160 1.16 7.19 5.36
CA ALA A 160 0.74 6.93 3.99
C ALA A 160 0.93 5.45 3.68
N ALA A 161 -0.03 4.83 3.00
CA ALA A 161 0.07 3.47 2.49
C ALA A 161 -0.45 3.41 1.05
N TRP A 162 0.28 2.74 0.17
CA TRP A 162 -0.08 2.65 -1.24
C TRP A 162 0.41 1.33 -1.84
N ASP A 163 -0.11 1.01 -3.01
CA ASP A 163 0.47 -0.02 -3.85
C ASP A 163 0.36 0.44 -5.30
N TRP A 164 1.47 0.50 -6.02
CA TRP A 164 1.42 0.94 -7.40
C TRP A 164 1.03 -0.19 -8.37
N ASN A 165 1.11 -1.46 -7.96
CA ASN A 165 0.76 -2.60 -8.78
C ASN A 165 -0.77 -2.65 -8.97
N PRO A 166 -1.28 -2.55 -10.22
CA PRO A 166 -2.72 -2.46 -10.44
C PRO A 166 -3.55 -3.63 -9.92
N ASN A 167 -2.97 -4.82 -9.83
CA ASN A 167 -3.69 -5.97 -9.30
C ASN A 167 -3.81 -5.90 -7.77
N GLU A 168 -2.82 -5.32 -7.08
CA GLU A 168 -2.78 -5.21 -5.62
C GLU A 168 -3.60 -4.04 -5.09
N VAL A 169 -3.74 -2.96 -5.86
CA VAL A 169 -4.50 -1.78 -5.44
C VAL A 169 -5.90 -2.13 -4.96
N LEU A 170 -6.57 -3.09 -5.63
CA LEU A 170 -7.93 -3.45 -5.29
C LEU A 170 -8.03 -4.23 -3.98
N VAL A 171 -7.10 -5.16 -3.73
CA VAL A 171 -7.14 -6.06 -2.58
C VAL A 171 -6.50 -5.45 -1.32
N GLY A 172 -5.48 -4.60 -1.48
CA GLY A 172 -4.84 -3.92 -0.36
C GLY A 172 -5.46 -2.53 -0.12
N PRO A 173 -4.86 -1.45 -0.66
CA PRO A 173 -5.31 -0.08 -0.40
C PRO A 173 -6.79 0.21 -0.68
N GLY A 174 -7.36 -0.46 -1.69
CA GLY A 174 -8.77 -0.35 -2.08
C GLY A 174 -9.69 -0.90 -1.01
N GLN A 175 -9.41 -2.11 -0.52
CA GLN A 175 -10.17 -2.72 0.57
C GLN A 175 -10.04 -1.91 1.86
N ASP A 176 -8.83 -1.46 2.22
CA ASP A 176 -8.65 -0.57 3.37
C ASP A 176 -9.52 0.68 3.25
N THR A 177 -9.46 1.36 2.10
CA THR A 177 -10.23 2.59 1.86
C THR A 177 -11.73 2.35 1.95
N TYR A 178 -12.21 1.24 1.39
CA TYR A 178 -13.62 0.86 1.48
C TYR A 178 -14.04 0.67 2.95
N ILE A 179 -13.28 -0.07 3.75
CA ILE A 179 -13.60 -0.29 5.16
C ILE A 179 -13.52 1.02 5.96
N TYR A 180 -12.52 1.87 5.70
CA TYR A 180 -12.44 3.20 6.28
C TYR A 180 -13.70 4.04 6.01
N SER A 181 -14.32 3.91 4.82
CA SER A 181 -15.58 4.60 4.50
C SER A 181 -16.77 4.14 5.33
N LEU A 182 -16.76 2.87 5.78
CA LEU A 182 -17.83 2.28 6.59
C LEU A 182 -17.67 2.59 8.08
N ILE A 183 -16.43 2.75 8.55
CA ILE A 183 -16.11 2.95 9.97
C ILE A 183 -15.81 4.40 10.33
N ASP A 184 -15.89 5.34 9.37
CA ASP A 184 -15.63 6.75 9.62
C ASP A 184 -16.57 7.30 10.71
N GLY A 185 -16.00 7.98 11.70
CA GLY A 185 -16.75 8.48 12.87
C GLY A 185 -17.09 7.45 13.95
N HIS A 186 -16.73 6.17 13.81
CA HIS A 186 -17.00 5.13 14.82
C HIS A 186 -15.89 4.92 15.85
N ASP A 187 -14.78 5.66 15.74
CA ASP A 187 -13.63 5.58 16.65
C ASP A 187 -13.01 4.17 16.73
N ILE A 188 -13.00 3.48 15.58
CA ILE A 188 -12.48 2.12 15.42
C ILE A 188 -11.04 2.14 14.90
N ALA A 189 -10.69 3.08 14.03
CA ALA A 189 -9.42 3.16 13.34
C ALA A 189 -8.83 4.59 13.42
N PRO A 190 -7.53 4.77 13.10
CA PRO A 190 -6.96 6.10 12.95
C PRO A 190 -7.73 6.91 11.91
N ARG A 191 -7.92 8.21 12.13
CA ARG A 191 -8.69 9.04 11.21
C ARG A 191 -8.12 9.03 9.79
N PHE A 192 -9.00 8.82 8.82
CA PHE A 192 -8.65 8.93 7.40
C PHE A 192 -8.32 10.38 7.04
N VAL A 193 -7.24 10.60 6.28
CA VAL A 193 -6.73 11.93 5.92
C VAL A 193 -6.91 12.22 4.43
N GLY A 194 -6.91 11.20 3.58
CA GLY A 194 -7.14 11.40 2.15
C GLY A 194 -6.60 10.27 1.28
N HIS A 195 -6.80 10.41 -0.03
CA HIS A 195 -6.37 9.44 -1.02
C HIS A 195 -5.04 9.85 -1.64
N ILE A 196 -4.22 8.86 -1.97
CA ILE A 196 -2.98 9.03 -2.72
C ILE A 196 -3.28 8.76 -4.18
N THR A 197 -2.95 9.73 -5.04
CA THR A 197 -3.18 9.66 -6.49
C THR A 197 -1.88 9.70 -7.27
N GLU A 198 -1.94 9.23 -8.52
CA GLU A 198 -0.87 9.42 -9.50
C GLU A 198 -1.36 10.25 -10.69
N ASN A 199 -0.39 10.83 -11.40
CA ASN A 199 -0.58 11.86 -12.43
C ASN A 199 -1.23 13.14 -11.88
N LYS A 200 -0.62 14.29 -12.18
CA LYS A 200 -1.12 15.60 -11.72
C LYS A 200 -2.21 16.10 -12.65
N ASP A 201 -3.19 16.79 -12.09
CA ASP A 201 -4.14 17.65 -12.82
C ASP A 201 -4.94 16.97 -13.95
N THR A 202 -5.17 15.64 -13.86
CA THR A 202 -6.07 14.91 -14.76
C THR A 202 -7.39 14.62 -14.05
N ASP A 203 -8.51 15.04 -14.65
CA ASP A 203 -9.83 14.53 -14.27
C ASP A 203 -9.82 12.99 -14.33
N GLY A 204 -10.02 12.34 -13.18
CA GLY A 204 -9.91 10.87 -13.07
C GLY A 204 -8.52 10.33 -12.72
N ALA A 205 -7.65 11.13 -12.09
CA ALA A 205 -6.38 10.66 -11.52
C ALA A 205 -6.60 9.40 -10.67
N ARG A 206 -5.88 8.33 -11.04
CA ARG A 206 -6.00 7.01 -10.42
C ARG A 206 -5.55 7.11 -8.96
N ALA A 207 -6.44 6.77 -8.03
CA ALA A 207 -6.05 6.57 -6.64
C ALA A 207 -5.51 5.15 -6.46
N PHE A 208 -4.41 5.04 -5.75
CA PHE A 208 -3.71 3.76 -5.54
C PHE A 208 -3.17 3.63 -4.10
N GLY A 209 -3.58 4.53 -3.22
CA GLY A 209 -3.20 4.55 -1.82
C GLY A 209 -4.09 5.46 -1.01
N PHE A 210 -3.79 5.52 0.27
CA PHE A 210 -4.50 6.32 1.26
C PHE A 210 -3.55 6.85 2.33
N MET A 211 -4.02 7.83 3.08
CA MET A 211 -3.33 8.44 4.20
C MET A 211 -4.23 8.41 5.42
N VAL A 212 -3.64 8.11 6.58
CA VAL A 212 -4.31 8.21 7.89
C VAL A 212 -3.49 9.07 8.83
N GLU A 213 -4.12 9.52 9.92
CA GLU A 213 -3.43 10.30 10.92
C GLU A 213 -2.26 9.50 11.52
N TYR A 214 -1.16 10.20 11.79
CA TYR A 214 -0.02 9.62 12.47
C TYR A 214 -0.27 9.55 13.98
N MET A 215 0.00 8.39 14.57
CA MET A 215 -0.13 8.12 16.00
C MET A 215 1.25 7.84 16.60
N PRO A 216 1.97 8.86 17.10
CA PRO A 216 3.39 8.75 17.47
C PRO A 216 3.68 7.78 18.61
N ASP A 217 2.78 7.71 19.59
CA ASP A 217 2.98 6.94 20.81
C ASP A 217 2.18 5.62 20.80
N CYS A 218 1.83 5.13 19.60
CA CYS A 218 1.15 3.85 19.48
C CYS A 218 2.14 2.68 19.55
N ARG A 219 1.70 1.57 20.14
CA ARG A 219 2.42 0.31 20.16
C ARG A 219 1.51 -0.83 19.67
N VAL A 220 2.14 -1.94 19.32
CA VAL A 220 1.43 -3.20 19.05
C VAL A 220 0.78 -3.68 20.36
N ALA A 221 -0.41 -4.26 20.25
CA ALA A 221 -1.09 -4.84 21.40
C ALA A 221 -0.34 -6.04 21.98
N GLU A 222 -0.44 -6.20 23.28
CA GLU A 222 0.09 -7.31 24.05
C GLU A 222 -1.04 -8.02 24.79
N ALA A 223 -0.77 -9.18 25.40
CA ALA A 223 -1.78 -9.96 26.11
C ALA A 223 -2.57 -9.18 27.18
N GLN A 224 -1.94 -8.18 27.81
CA GLN A 224 -2.57 -7.30 28.79
C GLN A 224 -3.58 -6.29 28.20
N ASP A 225 -3.69 -6.19 26.88
CA ASP A 225 -4.61 -5.30 26.17
C ASP A 225 -5.82 -6.06 25.60
N LEU A 226 -5.96 -7.35 25.93
CA LEU A 226 -6.97 -8.23 25.35
C LEU A 226 -8.39 -7.67 25.46
N GLU A 227 -8.77 -7.12 26.61
CA GLU A 227 -10.14 -6.63 26.82
C GLU A 227 -10.43 -5.37 26.01
N GLU A 228 -9.47 -4.46 25.84
CA GLU A 228 -9.59 -3.31 24.95
C GLU A 228 -9.59 -3.71 23.48
N CYS A 229 -8.79 -4.73 23.09
CA CYS A 229 -8.80 -5.31 21.75
C CYS A 229 -10.18 -5.93 21.43
N LYS A 230 -10.76 -6.69 22.36
CA LYS A 230 -12.13 -7.21 22.23
C LYS A 230 -13.14 -6.07 22.10
N ALA A 231 -12.98 -4.99 22.86
CA ALA A 231 -13.91 -3.87 22.81
C ALA A 231 -13.92 -3.16 21.46
N VAL A 232 -12.75 -2.92 20.83
CA VAL A 232 -12.71 -2.36 19.46
C VAL A 232 -13.20 -3.35 18.41
N LEU A 233 -12.87 -4.63 18.54
CA LEU A 233 -13.33 -5.66 17.60
C LEU A 233 -14.85 -5.85 17.65
N ARG A 234 -15.46 -5.83 18.83
CA ARG A 234 -16.93 -5.85 18.98
C ARG A 234 -17.60 -4.65 18.30
N ARG A 235 -16.98 -3.46 18.35
CA ARG A 235 -17.49 -2.28 17.65
C ARG A 235 -17.43 -2.46 16.13
N LEU A 236 -16.39 -3.13 15.62
CA LEU A 236 -16.32 -3.51 14.21
C LEU A 236 -17.43 -4.53 13.85
N HIS A 237 -17.59 -5.58 14.65
CA HIS A 237 -18.66 -6.59 14.47
C HIS A 237 -20.07 -6.01 14.50
N GLN A 238 -20.31 -5.00 15.35
CA GLN A 238 -21.60 -4.29 15.40
C GLN A 238 -21.96 -3.56 14.09
N LEU A 239 -20.95 -3.28 13.24
CA LEU A 239 -21.16 -2.72 11.90
C LEU A 239 -21.31 -3.81 10.82
N GLY A 240 -21.33 -5.09 11.22
CA GLY A 240 -21.40 -6.21 10.28
C GLY A 240 -20.09 -6.39 9.51
N ILE A 241 -18.94 -6.14 10.14
CA ILE A 241 -17.62 -6.25 9.50
C ILE A 241 -16.74 -7.20 10.31
N VAL A 242 -16.09 -8.15 9.64
CA VAL A 242 -15.00 -8.96 10.19
C VAL A 242 -13.66 -8.48 9.63
N LEU A 243 -12.60 -8.58 10.42
CA LEU A 243 -11.25 -8.17 10.00
C LEU A 243 -10.59 -9.22 9.08
N GLY A 244 -10.95 -10.50 9.24
CA GLY A 244 -10.53 -11.63 8.43
C GLY A 244 -9.11 -12.11 8.71
N PHE A 245 -8.14 -11.19 8.72
CA PHE A 245 -6.76 -11.42 9.14
C PHE A 245 -6.50 -10.79 10.50
N LEU A 246 -6.15 -11.62 11.49
CA LEU A 246 -6.07 -11.21 12.88
C LEU A 246 -4.68 -11.54 13.46
N GLU A 247 -3.94 -10.49 13.82
CA GLU A 247 -2.62 -10.54 14.45
C GLU A 247 -2.52 -9.44 15.52
N PRO A 248 -1.63 -9.54 16.53
CA PRO A 248 -1.50 -8.51 17.57
C PRO A 248 -1.20 -7.13 16.96
N ALA A 249 -0.42 -7.10 15.89
CA ALA A 249 -0.05 -5.86 15.21
C ALA A 249 -1.20 -5.21 14.42
N CYS A 250 -2.36 -5.85 14.25
CA CYS A 250 -3.59 -5.18 13.75
C CYS A 250 -4.18 -4.21 14.78
N PHE A 251 -3.74 -4.28 16.04
CA PHE A 251 -4.22 -3.46 17.14
C PHE A 251 -3.16 -2.45 17.55
N LEU A 252 -3.51 -1.17 17.44
CA LEU A 252 -2.68 -0.03 17.79
C LEU A 252 -3.14 0.49 19.14
N VAL A 253 -2.32 0.27 20.16
CA VAL A 253 -2.60 0.70 21.53
C VAL A 253 -1.97 2.06 21.78
N VAL A 254 -2.76 3.00 22.27
CA VAL A 254 -2.34 4.33 22.73
C VAL A 254 -2.60 4.39 24.22
N ASP A 255 -1.52 4.42 25.00
CA ASP A 255 -1.57 4.58 26.45
C ASP A 255 -1.84 6.06 26.78
N LYS A 256 -2.94 6.35 27.49
CA LYS A 256 -3.28 7.71 27.91
C LYS A 256 -2.65 8.05 29.25
N THR A 257 -2.47 9.35 29.49
CA THR A 257 -1.87 9.88 30.73
C THR A 257 -2.65 9.58 32.00
N ASP A 258 -3.94 9.25 31.89
CA ASP A 258 -4.81 8.88 33.01
C ASP A 258 -4.81 7.37 33.31
N GLY A 259 -3.93 6.60 32.64
CA GLY A 259 -3.84 5.15 32.76
C GLY A 259 -4.88 4.38 31.95
N GLN A 260 -5.75 5.06 31.20
CA GLN A 260 -6.64 4.40 30.25
C GLN A 260 -5.89 4.03 28.97
N LYS A 261 -6.31 2.94 28.33
CA LYS A 261 -5.82 2.55 27.02
C LYS A 261 -6.88 2.84 25.97
N LYS A 262 -6.44 3.27 24.79
CA LYS A 262 -7.30 3.34 23.61
C LYS A 262 -6.70 2.44 22.53
N VAL A 263 -7.55 1.60 21.93
CA VAL A 263 -7.13 0.67 20.89
C VAL A 263 -7.84 1.01 19.60
N PHE A 264 -7.05 1.04 18.52
CA PHE A 264 -7.51 1.23 17.16
C PHE A 264 -7.14 0.02 16.30
N LEU A 265 -7.98 -0.30 15.34
CA LEU A 265 -7.73 -1.31 14.31
C LEU A 265 -7.08 -0.67 13.10
N HIS A 266 -6.21 -1.43 12.45
CA HIS A 266 -5.71 -1.15 11.10
C HIS A 266 -5.41 -2.46 10.36
N GLY A 267 -5.01 -2.36 9.09
CA GLY A 267 -4.72 -3.55 8.27
C GLY A 267 -5.99 -4.21 7.71
N PHE A 268 -6.93 -3.43 7.18
CA PHE A 268 -8.24 -3.91 6.73
C PHE A 268 -8.22 -4.61 5.36
N GLY A 269 -7.05 -4.96 4.82
CA GLY A 269 -6.94 -5.56 3.48
C GLY A 269 -7.69 -6.89 3.32
N SER A 270 -7.92 -7.61 4.42
CA SER A 270 -8.67 -8.87 4.44
C SER A 270 -10.09 -8.73 5.03
N ALA A 271 -10.47 -7.53 5.43
CA ALA A 271 -11.73 -7.29 6.12
C ALA A 271 -12.89 -7.33 5.13
N SER A 272 -14.06 -7.79 5.58
CA SER A 272 -15.24 -7.94 4.73
C SER A 272 -16.51 -7.66 5.52
N ALA A 273 -17.56 -7.24 4.80
CA ALA A 273 -18.89 -7.16 5.37
C ALA A 273 -19.49 -8.58 5.48
N THR A 274 -20.15 -8.87 6.59
CA THR A 274 -20.79 -10.17 6.87
C THR A 274 -21.99 -9.99 7.79
N GLU A 275 -23.00 -10.84 7.60
CA GLU A 275 -24.14 -11.00 8.52
C GLU A 275 -24.02 -12.27 9.36
N ASP A 276 -22.94 -13.04 9.17
CA ASP A 276 -22.73 -14.32 9.84
C ASP A 276 -22.17 -14.10 11.25
N GLN A 277 -23.03 -14.32 12.25
CA GLN A 277 -22.64 -14.21 13.65
C GLN A 277 -21.60 -15.28 14.05
N GLU A 278 -21.60 -16.45 13.40
CA GLU A 278 -20.61 -17.50 13.68
C GLU A 278 -19.22 -17.06 13.25
N GLU A 279 -19.10 -16.33 12.14
CA GLU A 279 -17.83 -15.77 11.66
C GLU A 279 -17.26 -14.72 12.63
N MET A 280 -18.11 -13.84 13.16
CA MET A 280 -17.72 -12.86 14.18
C MET A 280 -17.32 -13.52 15.50
N ASP A 281 -18.07 -14.54 15.93
CA ASP A 281 -17.77 -15.31 17.14
C ASP A 281 -16.47 -16.13 16.99
N ASP A 282 -16.21 -16.67 15.79
CA ASP A 282 -14.95 -17.31 15.43
C ASP A 282 -13.77 -16.33 15.51
N GLU A 283 -13.92 -15.13 14.96
CA GLU A 283 -12.89 -14.09 15.02
C GLU A 283 -12.59 -13.66 16.46
N MET A 284 -13.63 -13.53 17.29
CA MET A 284 -13.48 -13.24 18.72
C MET A 284 -12.73 -14.37 19.46
N ARG A 285 -13.03 -15.64 19.16
CA ARG A 285 -12.31 -16.79 19.73
C ARG A 285 -10.85 -16.85 19.28
N LYS A 286 -10.57 -16.51 18.01
CA LYS A 286 -9.19 -16.42 17.49
C LYS A 286 -8.40 -15.34 18.23
N LEU A 287 -9.01 -14.19 18.52
CA LEU A 287 -8.39 -13.12 19.31
C LEU A 287 -7.95 -13.61 20.70
N GLU A 288 -8.83 -14.32 21.40
CA GLU A 288 -8.54 -14.87 22.72
C GLU A 288 -7.42 -15.91 22.67
N ALA A 289 -7.45 -16.82 21.70
CA ALA A 289 -6.44 -17.84 21.53
C ALA A 289 -5.07 -17.26 21.17
N MET A 290 -5.03 -16.21 20.35
CA MET A 290 -3.81 -15.51 19.95
C MET A 290 -3.06 -14.97 21.18
N PHE A 291 -3.73 -14.17 22.01
CA PHE A 291 -3.10 -13.60 23.21
C PHE A 291 -2.85 -14.62 24.34
N ALA A 292 -3.59 -15.74 24.38
CA ALA A 292 -3.29 -16.82 25.31
C ALA A 292 -1.95 -17.53 25.00
N LYS A 293 -1.61 -17.68 23.71
CA LYS A 293 -0.32 -18.25 23.29
C LYS A 293 0.85 -17.34 23.66
N ASP A 294 0.71 -16.02 23.43
CA ASP A 294 1.74 -15.04 23.76
C ASP A 294 2.15 -15.09 25.25
N VAL A 295 1.19 -15.36 26.15
CA VAL A 295 1.47 -15.51 27.59
C VAL A 295 2.30 -16.76 27.85
N LEU A 296 1.90 -17.90 27.28
CA LEU A 296 2.60 -19.18 27.47
C LEU A 296 4.03 -19.14 26.92
N GLU A 297 4.24 -18.55 25.75
CA GLU A 297 5.57 -18.44 25.14
C GLU A 297 6.50 -17.53 25.93
N LYS A 298 5.98 -16.43 26.51
CA LYS A 298 6.76 -15.54 27.40
C LYS A 298 7.12 -16.23 28.72
N GLU A 299 6.20 -16.98 29.33
CA GLU A 299 6.48 -17.75 30.55
C GLU A 299 7.53 -18.85 30.32
N GLU A 300 7.47 -19.57 29.20
CA GLU A 300 8.47 -20.57 28.83
C GLU A 300 9.85 -19.94 28.57
N HIS A 301 9.89 -18.77 27.93
CA HIS A 301 11.14 -18.05 27.67
C HIS A 301 11.79 -17.56 28.98
N GLU A 302 11.04 -16.94 29.89
CA GLU A 302 11.55 -16.50 31.19
C GLU A 302 12.08 -17.67 32.05
N THR A 303 11.42 -18.83 31.98
CA THR A 303 11.86 -20.04 32.68
C THR A 303 13.15 -20.63 32.07
N SER A 304 13.37 -20.44 30.77
CA SER A 304 14.56 -20.93 30.05
C SER A 304 15.80 -20.03 30.18
N VAL A 305 15.61 -18.72 30.40
CA VAL A 305 16.69 -17.72 30.54
C VAL A 305 17.09 -17.53 32.01
N GLY A 306 16.26 -17.97 32.95
CA GLY A 306 16.51 -17.92 34.40
C GLY A 306 17.37 -19.06 34.99
N ILE A 307 18.29 -19.66 34.22
CA ILE A 307 19.26 -20.67 34.70
C ILE A 307 20.69 -20.15 34.58
#